data_AF-A0A950NCC0-F1
#
_entry.id   AF-A0A950NCC0-F1
#
_cell.length_a   1.000
_cell.length_b   1.000
_cell.length_c   1.000
_cell.angle_alpha   90.00
_cell.angle_beta   90.00
_cell.angle_gamma   90.00
#
_symmetry.space_group_name_H-M   'P 1'
#
loop_
_entity.id
_entity.type
_entity.pdbx_description
1 polymer ?
#
loop_
_entity_poly.entity_id
_entity_poly.type
_entity_poly.pdbx_seq_one_letter_code
_entity_poly.pdbx_strand_id
1 'polypeptide(L)'
;MSLLGMVLGNAAVCLASHEILRRVRSGVPSTDAVLFLVLRLLLISAAVLVTGLLGVFNAAVLGGLSALVLAGLIARGALKRIDRPLLPDFGLPLSILAGAVLVRLLVQAWFFAPSFGDVVDYHLPKVA
;
A
#
# COMPACT_ATOMS: atom_id res chain seq x y z
N MET A 1 -1.89 -16.16 5.70
CA MET A 1 -2.50 -14.96 5.08
C MET A 1 -3.20 -15.38 3.80
N SER A 2 -4.48 -15.03 3.60
CA SER A 2 -5.13 -15.30 2.32
C SER A 2 -4.69 -14.25 1.30
N LEU A 3 -4.34 -14.68 0.09
CA LEU A 3 -3.90 -13.84 -1.03
C LEU A 3 -4.89 -12.67 -1.29
N LEU A 4 -6.17 -12.91 -1.02
CA LEU A 4 -7.26 -11.95 -1.13
C LEU A 4 -7.10 -10.75 -0.18
N GLY A 5 -6.73 -10.98 1.09
CA GLY A 5 -6.51 -9.89 2.06
C GLY A 5 -5.36 -8.97 1.67
N MET A 6 -4.32 -9.52 1.04
CA MET A 6 -3.18 -8.75 0.54
C MET A 6 -3.53 -7.90 -0.68
N VAL A 7 -4.33 -8.46 -1.60
CA VAL A 7 -4.83 -7.72 -2.76
C VAL A 7 -5.73 -6.57 -2.31
N LEU A 8 -6.64 -6.83 -1.38
CA LEU A 8 -7.53 -5.79 -0.82
C LEU A 8 -6.74 -4.70 -0.07
N GLY A 9 -5.75 -5.07 0.75
CA GLY A 9 -4.87 -4.13 1.44
C GLY A 9 -4.14 -3.20 0.48
N ASN A 10 -3.51 -3.77 -0.56
CA ASN A 10 -2.82 -2.98 -1.56
C ASN A 10 -3.77 -2.10 -2.37
N ALA A 11 -4.94 -2.61 -2.77
CA ALA A 11 -5.94 -1.83 -3.49
C ALA A 11 -6.46 -0.66 -2.64
N ALA A 12 -6.79 -0.91 -1.37
CA ALA A 12 -7.25 0.11 -0.43
C ALA A 12 -6.21 1.21 -0.25
N VAL A 13 -4.96 0.82 0.01
CA VAL A 13 -3.85 1.74 0.22
C VAL A 13 -3.54 2.56 -1.04
N CYS A 14 -3.52 1.93 -2.22
CA CYS A 14 -3.31 2.65 -3.49
C CYS A 14 -4.42 3.65 -3.79
N LEU A 15 -5.68 3.27 -3.56
CA LEU A 15 -6.82 4.14 -3.80
C LEU A 15 -6.86 5.29 -2.78
N ALA A 16 -6.52 5.02 -1.52
CA ALA A 16 -6.42 6.02 -0.48
C ALA A 16 -5.28 7.02 -0.75
N SER A 17 -4.08 6.53 -1.09
CA SER A 17 -2.95 7.40 -1.41
C SER A 17 -3.23 8.26 -2.64
N HIS A 18 -3.95 7.72 -3.64
CA HIS A 18 -4.40 8.49 -4.80
C HIS A 18 -5.39 9.60 -4.42
N GLU A 19 -6.43 9.30 -3.62
CA GLU A 19 -7.40 10.31 -3.19
C GLU A 19 -6.78 11.41 -2.32
N ILE A 20 -5.77 11.08 -1.51
CA ILE A 20 -5.02 12.08 -0.75
C ILE A 20 -4.13 12.90 -1.70
N LEU A 21 -3.41 12.25 -2.62
CA LEU A 21 -2.54 12.92 -3.59
C LEU A 21 -3.30 13.97 -4.39
N ARG A 22 -4.54 13.69 -4.79
CA ARG A 22 -5.39 14.67 -5.51
C ARG A 22 -5.61 15.98 -4.75
N ARG A 23 -5.47 15.98 -3.42
CA ARG A 23 -5.61 17.19 -2.57
C ARG A 23 -4.28 17.92 -2.33
N VAL A 24 -3.16 17.23 -2.45
CA VAL A 24 -1.81 17.75 -2.14
C VAL A 24 -0.91 17.80 -3.38
N ARG A 25 -1.50 17.69 -4.56
CA ARG A 25 -0.80 17.59 -5.84
C ARG A 25 -0.01 18.88 -6.11
N SER A 26 1.25 18.74 -6.56
CA SER A 26 2.07 19.89 -6.96
C SER A 26 1.92 20.20 -8.46
N GLY A 27 1.47 19.23 -9.25
CA GLY A 27 1.35 19.33 -10.71
C GLY A 27 2.63 18.96 -11.46
N VAL A 28 3.73 18.72 -10.74
CA VAL A 28 4.99 18.23 -11.32
C VAL A 28 5.00 16.70 -11.26
N PRO A 29 5.08 15.98 -12.39
CA PRO A 29 4.90 14.53 -12.43
C PRO A 29 5.87 13.73 -11.54
N SER A 30 7.14 14.14 -11.49
CA SER A 30 8.17 13.48 -10.67
C SER A 30 7.88 13.67 -9.17
N THR A 31 7.52 14.88 -8.76
CA THR A 31 7.16 15.19 -7.37
C THR A 31 5.87 14.48 -6.96
N ASP A 32 4.85 14.45 -7.82
CA ASP A 32 3.60 13.75 -7.55
C ASP A 32 3.80 12.23 -7.40
N ALA A 33 4.70 11.63 -8.19
CA ALA A 33 5.04 10.21 -8.06
C ALA A 33 5.73 9.92 -6.72
N VAL A 34 6.66 10.78 -6.29
CA VAL A 34 7.30 10.65 -4.97
C VAL A 34 6.27 10.86 -3.85
N LEU A 35 5.41 11.88 -3.94
CA LEU A 35 4.34 12.13 -2.98
C LEU A 35 3.40 10.94 -2.88
N PHE A 36 3.03 10.31 -3.99
CA PHE A 36 2.23 9.10 -3.99
C PHE A 36 2.88 7.97 -3.18
N LEU A 37 4.17 7.71 -3.42
CA LEU A 37 4.92 6.67 -2.72
C LEU A 37 5.05 6.97 -1.22
N VAL A 38 5.32 8.23 -0.87
CA VAL A 38 5.43 8.67 0.53
C VAL A 38 4.08 8.53 1.24
N LEU A 39 2.98 8.98 0.63
CA LEU A 39 1.63 8.82 1.18
C LEU A 39 1.28 7.35 1.37
N ARG A 40 1.65 6.51 0.39
CA ARG A 40 1.43 5.07 0.45
C ARG A 40 2.17 4.44 1.64
N LEU A 41 3.45 4.76 1.81
CA LEU A 41 4.26 4.29 2.94
C LEU A 41 3.69 4.78 4.27
N LEU A 42 3.33 6.06 4.35
CA LEU A 42 2.77 6.68 5.54
C LEU A 42 1.44 6.02 5.96
N LEU A 43 0.55 5.71 5.01
CA LEU A 43 -0.69 5.00 5.29
C LEU A 43 -0.45 3.58 5.82
N ILE A 44 0.51 2.85 5.25
CA ILE A 44 0.87 1.51 5.72
C ILE A 44 1.45 1.59 7.14
N SER A 45 2.42 2.49 7.36
CA SER A 45 3.02 2.70 8.68
C SER A 45 1.99 3.11 9.74
N ALA A 46 1.07 4.01 9.40
CA ALA A 46 -0.01 4.41 10.29
C ALA A 46 -0.95 3.24 10.62
N ALA A 47 -1.35 2.44 9.62
CA ALA A 47 -2.20 1.28 9.83
C ALA A 47 -1.53 0.23 10.74
N VAL A 48 -0.24 -0.05 10.52
CA VAL A 48 0.54 -0.97 11.36
C VAL A 48 0.70 -0.42 12.77
N LEU A 49 1.02 0.87 12.93
CA LEU A 49 1.16 1.50 14.24
C LEU A 49 -0.15 1.47 15.03
N VAL A 50 -1.28 1.86 14.41
CA VAL A 50 -2.59 1.87 15.07
C VAL A 50 -3.01 0.46 15.48
N THR A 51 -2.84 -0.53 14.60
CA THR A 51 -3.19 -1.93 14.91
C THR A 51 -2.27 -2.54 15.96
N GLY A 52 -0.99 -2.15 15.98
CA GLY A 52 -0.03 -2.50 17.03
C GLY A 52 -0.39 -1.89 18.39
N LEU A 53 -0.71 -0.59 18.43
CA LEU A 53 -1.12 0.12 19.65
C LEU A 53 -2.41 -0.45 20.25
N LEU A 54 -3.33 -0.91 19.41
CA LEU A 54 -4.58 -1.54 19.83
C LEU A 54 -4.41 -3.03 20.20
N GLY A 55 -3.22 -3.61 20.01
CA GLY A 55 -2.97 -5.03 20.29
C GLY A 55 -3.73 -6.00 19.37
N VAL A 56 -4.25 -5.51 18.23
CA VAL A 56 -5.07 -6.29 17.28
C VAL A 56 -4.34 -6.56 15.96
N PHE A 57 -3.02 -6.68 16.02
CA PHE A 57 -2.18 -6.97 14.85
C PHE A 57 -2.38 -8.42 14.37
N ASN A 58 -3.50 -8.66 13.68
CA ASN A 58 -3.80 -9.93 13.06
C ASN A 58 -4.19 -9.74 11.59
N ALA A 59 -3.96 -10.78 10.78
CA ALA A 59 -4.21 -10.73 9.35
C ALA A 59 -5.70 -10.54 8.99
N ALA A 60 -6.62 -11.03 9.82
CA ALA A 60 -8.06 -10.90 9.59
C ALA A 60 -8.56 -9.47 9.79
N VAL A 61 -8.06 -8.78 10.81
CA VAL A 61 -8.35 -7.38 11.14
C VAL A 61 -7.78 -6.48 10.07
N LEU A 62 -6.52 -6.69 9.67
CA LEU A 62 -5.92 -5.91 8.58
C LEU A 62 -6.66 -6.12 7.25
N GLY A 63 -7.02 -7.36 6.92
CA GLY A 63 -7.80 -7.67 5.73
C GLY A 63 -9.21 -7.05 5.77
N GLY A 64 -9.89 -7.15 6.92
CA GLY A 64 -11.23 -6.60 7.13
C GLY A 64 -11.25 -5.08 7.08
N LEU A 65 -10.32 -4.40 7.77
CA LEU A 65 -10.17 -2.95 7.72
C LEU A 65 -9.87 -2.49 6.29
N SER A 66 -8.99 -3.19 5.59
CA SER A 66 -8.68 -2.89 4.18
C SER A 66 -9.92 -3.02 3.29
N ALA A 67 -10.72 -4.07 3.48
CA ALA A 67 -11.97 -4.27 2.75
C ALA A 67 -12.97 -3.14 3.03
N LEU A 68 -13.14 -2.74 4.30
CA LEU A 68 -14.03 -1.66 4.70
C LEU A 68 -13.60 -0.30 4.12
N VAL A 69 -12.30 0.00 4.19
CA VAL A 69 -11.74 1.23 3.62
C VAL A 69 -11.93 1.24 2.10
N LEU A 70 -11.61 0.12 1.43
CA LEU A 70 -11.79 0.00 -0.02
C LEU A 70 -13.27 0.17 -0.41
N ALA A 71 -14.19 -0.51 0.28
CA ALA A 71 -15.62 -0.38 0.03
C ALA A 71 -16.10 1.07 0.23
N GLY A 72 -15.65 1.74 1.29
CA GLY A 72 -15.97 3.15 1.54
C GLY A 72 -15.44 4.10 0.45
N LEU A 73 -14.22 3.87 -0.05
CA LEU A 73 -13.64 4.64 -1.14
C LEU A 73 -14.38 4.40 -2.47
N ILE A 74 -14.74 3.14 -2.76
CA ILE A 74 -15.53 2.77 -3.93
C ILE A 74 -16.91 3.43 -3.88
N ALA A 75 -17.59 3.36 -2.73
CA ALA A 75 -18.90 3.96 -2.52
C ALA A 75 -18.87 5.49 -2.69
N ARG A 76 -17.77 6.16 -2.32
CA ARG A 76 -17.53 7.59 -2.56
C ARG A 76 -17.21 7.94 -4.02
N GLY A 77 -17.14 6.94 -4.90
CA GLY A 77 -16.84 7.10 -6.31
C GLY A 77 -15.36 7.38 -6.60
N ALA A 78 -14.44 7.02 -5.71
CA ALA A 78 -13.00 7.22 -5.92
C ALA A 78 -12.51 6.56 -7.22
N LEU A 79 -13.05 5.39 -7.58
CA LEU A 79 -12.76 4.71 -8.86
C LEU A 79 -13.09 5.57 -10.09
N LYS A 80 -14.17 6.36 -10.04
CA LYS A 80 -14.58 7.22 -11.17
C LYS A 80 -13.69 8.45 -11.32
N ARG A 81 -12.91 8.78 -10.29
CA ARG A 81 -12.05 9.97 -10.21
C ARG A 81 -10.59 9.67 -10.52
N ILE A 82 -10.27 8.42 -10.86
CA ILE A 82 -8.96 8.02 -11.34
C ILE A 82 -8.85 8.56 -12.77
N ASP A 83 -8.12 9.67 -12.92
CA ASP A 83 -7.73 10.17 -14.24
C ASP A 83 -6.97 9.06 -14.97
N ARG A 84 -7.30 8.83 -16.24
CA ARG A 84 -6.59 7.82 -17.05
C ARG A 84 -5.10 8.18 -17.05
N PRO A 85 -4.21 7.29 -16.56
CA PRO A 85 -2.79 7.56 -16.61
C PRO A 85 -2.39 7.68 -18.08
N LEU A 86 -1.94 8.88 -18.47
CA LEU A 86 -1.14 9.06 -19.67
C LEU A 86 0.18 8.35 -19.40
N LEU A 87 0.21 7.06 -19.72
CA LEU A 87 1.42 6.25 -19.62
C LEU A 87 2.46 6.89 -20.55
N PRO A 88 3.61 7.35 -20.02
CA PRO A 88 4.69 7.79 -20.86
C PRO A 88 5.12 6.62 -21.74
N ASP A 89 5.36 6.87 -23.02
CA ASP A 89 5.78 5.82 -23.95
C ASP A 89 7.26 5.49 -23.70
N PHE A 90 7.50 4.67 -22.69
CA PHE A 90 8.84 4.28 -22.26
C PHE A 90 9.43 3.14 -23.13
N GLY A 91 8.69 2.67 -24.13
CA GLY A 91 8.98 1.44 -24.86
C GLY A 91 8.71 0.18 -24.02
N LEU A 92 8.53 -0.95 -24.72
CA LEU A 92 8.22 -2.26 -24.13
C LEU A 92 9.19 -2.70 -23.01
N PRO A 93 10.53 -2.65 -23.17
CA PRO A 93 11.44 -3.20 -22.17
C PRO A 93 11.45 -2.39 -20.86
N LEU A 94 11.39 -1.06 -20.96
CA LEU A 94 11.36 -0.19 -19.78
C LEU A 94 10.01 -0.30 -19.04
N SER A 95 8.91 -0.50 -19.78
CA SER A 95 7.59 -0.74 -19.20
C SER A 95 7.52 -2.06 -18.44
N ILE A 96 8.16 -3.13 -18.97
CA ILE A 96 8.28 -4.42 -18.28
C ILE A 96 9.11 -4.26 -17.00
N LEU A 97 10.23 -3.53 -17.06
CA LEU A 97 11.08 -3.30 -15.88
C LEU A 97 10.33 -2.49 -14.81
N ALA A 98 9.65 -1.40 -15.20
CA ALA A 98 8.82 -0.61 -14.31
C ALA A 98 7.70 -1.44 -13.69
N GLY A 99 7.03 -2.28 -14.49
CA GLY A 99 6.00 -3.22 -14.01
C GLY A 99 6.56 -4.24 -13.02
N ALA A 100 7.72 -4.83 -13.30
CA ALA A 100 8.39 -5.79 -12.42
C ALA A 100 8.80 -5.15 -11.09
N VAL A 101 9.33 -3.92 -11.12
CA VAL A 101 9.65 -3.14 -9.93
C VAL A 101 8.38 -2.79 -9.14
N LEU A 102 7.30 -2.40 -9.82
CA LEU A 102 6.02 -2.09 -9.17
C LEU A 102 5.44 -3.32 -8.47
N VAL A 103 5.39 -4.46 -9.15
CA VAL A 103 4.96 -5.75 -8.57
C VAL A 103 5.84 -6.11 -7.39
N ARG A 104 7.17 -5.97 -7.52
CA ARG A 104 8.11 -6.23 -6.44
C ARG A 104 7.86 -5.34 -5.22
N LEU A 105 7.62 -4.05 -5.41
CA LEU A 105 7.31 -3.12 -4.33
C LEU A 105 5.94 -3.39 -3.68
N LEU A 106 4.95 -3.82 -4.47
CA LEU A 106 3.63 -4.24 -3.98
C LEU A 106 3.70 -5.51 -3.12
N VAL A 107 4.54 -6.46 -3.52
CA VAL A 107 4.74 -7.72 -2.81
C VAL A 107 5.65 -7.53 -1.59
N GLN A 108 6.83 -6.91 -1.74
CA GLN A 108 7.81 -6.79 -0.65
C GLN A 108 7.34 -5.94 0.53
N ALA A 109 6.49 -4.92 0.34
CA ALA A 109 6.03 -4.07 1.44
C ALA A 109 5.23 -4.84 2.51
N TRP A 110 4.66 -6.00 2.16
CA TRP A 110 3.91 -6.86 3.09
C TRP A 110 4.61 -8.21 3.36
N PHE A 111 5.49 -8.68 2.46
CA PHE A 111 6.05 -10.04 2.50
C PHE A 111 7.43 -10.18 3.17
N PHE A 112 8.07 -9.12 3.66
CA PHE A 112 9.32 -9.27 4.44
C PHE A 112 9.06 -9.62 5.91
N ALA A 113 8.37 -10.75 6.09
CA ALA A 113 8.59 -11.66 7.20
C ALA A 113 8.56 -13.07 6.57
N PRO A 114 9.72 -13.66 6.21
CA PRO A 114 9.76 -14.95 5.52
C PRO A 114 9.29 -16.10 6.42
N SER A 115 9.06 -15.84 7.70
CA SER A 115 8.41 -16.74 8.64
C SER A 115 7.69 -15.92 9.72
N PHE A 116 6.58 -16.43 10.27
CA PHE A 116 5.95 -15.85 11.47
C PHE A 116 6.85 -15.99 12.73
N GLY A 117 7.90 -16.81 12.67
CA GLY A 117 8.92 -16.93 13.73
C GLY A 117 9.87 -15.74 13.77
N ASP A 118 10.30 -15.23 12.62
CA ASP A 118 11.34 -14.19 12.54
C ASP A 118 10.92 -12.83 13.12
N VAL A 119 9.66 -12.43 13.05
CA VAL A 119 9.25 -11.10 13.58
C VAL A 119 9.27 -11.08 15.11
N VAL A 120 8.98 -12.22 15.73
CA VAL A 120 9.01 -12.38 17.18
C VAL A 120 10.45 -12.60 17.65
N ASP A 121 11.23 -13.44 16.96
CA ASP A 121 12.63 -13.73 17.30
C ASP A 121 13.60 -12.59 16.98
N TYR A 122 13.32 -11.72 16.00
CA TYR A 122 14.23 -10.61 15.67
C TYR A 122 14.11 -9.40 16.61
N HIS A 123 12.96 -9.23 17.27
CA HIS A 123 12.72 -8.11 18.19
C HIS A 123 12.81 -8.46 19.67
N LEU A 124 12.71 -9.74 20.05
CA LEU A 124 12.76 -10.14 21.47
C LEU A 124 14.15 -10.16 22.14
N PRO A 125 15.29 -10.53 21.51
CA PRO A 125 16.54 -10.65 22.25
C PRO A 125 17.28 -9.32 22.46
N LYS A 126 16.67 -8.17 22.15
CA LYS A 126 17.26 -6.85 22.40
C LYS A 126 16.70 -6.14 23.64
N VAL A 127 15.75 -6.76 24.34
CA VAL A 127 15.09 -6.18 25.53
C VAL A 127 15.05 -7.16 26.71
N ALA A 128 15.83 -8.24 26.66
CA ALA A 128 16.01 -9.19 27.77
C ALA A 128 17.49 -9.29 28.15
#